data_AF-A0A7V0IXC2-F1
#
_entry.id   AF-A0A7V0IXC2-F1
#
_cell.length_a   1.000
_cell.length_b   1.000
_cell.length_c   1.000
_cell.angle_alpha   90.00
_cell.angle_beta   90.00
_cell.angle_gamma   90.00
#
_symmetry.space_group_name_H-M   'P 1'
#
loop_
_entity.id
_entity.type
_entity.pdbx_description
1 polymer ?
#
loop_
_entity_poly.entity_id
_entity_poly.type
_entity_poly.pdbx_seq_one_letter_code
_entity_poly.pdbx_strand_id
1 'polypeptide(L)'
;MNKEIDIDALLAPIPGDNPAGEDLRYTRVYDDIKEARREDDLSALSGGKAKSADWNKVFKLSVEALEKKSKDLQIAAWLAESLIRTEGFNGLSISLRIFTSLLRDYWENLYPLIEEGDLDYRIGPLEFMNEKLSLSIKHIPITNTGTTPGYSWFKWDESRVVGYEKDTLNSFGDVDMNKKAQRDDLISEGKLTAEEFDSAVGQSSEVFCESLAESLKMCSEAFRTFDETIDGKFGSDAPRLA
;
A
#
# COMPACT_ATOMS: atom_id res chain seq x y z
N MET A 1 0.83 -8.85 14.55
CA MET A 1 1.39 -10.21 14.32
C MET A 1 2.31 -10.02 13.14
N ASN A 2 3.62 -10.20 13.28
CA ASN A 2 4.51 -10.10 12.12
C ASN A 2 4.22 -11.31 11.22
N LYS A 3 3.64 -11.08 10.04
CA LYS A 3 3.39 -12.17 9.09
C LYS A 3 4.71 -12.59 8.46
N GLU A 4 5.24 -13.72 8.90
CA GLU A 4 6.41 -14.33 8.28
C GLU A 4 6.00 -14.92 6.93
N ILE A 5 6.67 -14.50 5.86
CA ILE A 5 6.44 -14.93 4.49
C ILE A 5 7.72 -15.55 3.96
N ASP A 6 7.62 -16.79 3.51
CA ASP A 6 8.71 -17.47 2.84
C ASP A 6 8.71 -17.07 1.37
N ILE A 7 9.48 -16.02 1.05
CA ILE A 7 9.60 -15.50 -0.32
C ILE A 7 10.18 -16.57 -1.25
N ASP A 8 11.09 -17.42 -0.76
CA ASP A 8 11.72 -18.46 -1.58
C ASP A 8 10.70 -19.55 -1.94
N ALA A 9 9.85 -19.97 -1.00
CA ALA A 9 8.75 -20.88 -1.28
C ALA A 9 7.73 -20.27 -2.25
N LEU A 10 7.39 -18.98 -2.07
CA LEU A 10 6.45 -18.28 -2.94
C LEU A 10 6.97 -18.14 -4.38
N LEU A 11 8.28 -17.97 -4.55
CA LEU A 11 8.93 -17.83 -5.86
C LEU A 11 9.44 -19.16 -6.43
N ALA A 12 9.33 -20.27 -5.71
CA ALA A 12 9.69 -21.58 -6.23
C ALA A 12 8.80 -21.97 -7.43
N PRO A 13 9.35 -22.62 -8.48
CA PRO A 13 8.56 -23.05 -9.63
C PRO A 13 7.39 -23.94 -9.23
N ILE A 14 6.24 -23.74 -9.88
CA ILE A 14 5.10 -24.65 -9.73
C ILE A 14 5.47 -26.02 -10.37
N PRO A 15 5.27 -27.16 -9.69
CA PRO A 15 5.55 -28.47 -10.27
C PRO A 15 4.73 -28.74 -11.53
N GLY A 16 5.39 -29.24 -12.58
CA GLY A 16 4.77 -29.58 -13.85
C GLY A 16 5.53 -28.98 -15.04
N ASP A 17 4.87 -28.93 -16.19
CA ASP A 17 5.48 -28.47 -17.44
C ASP A 17 5.59 -26.93 -17.53
N ASN A 18 4.68 -26.20 -16.87
CA ASN A 18 4.72 -24.74 -16.79
C ASN A 18 5.16 -24.30 -15.39
N PRO A 19 6.36 -23.71 -15.23
CA PRO A 19 6.84 -23.28 -13.91
C PRO A 19 6.03 -22.11 -13.32
N ALA A 20 5.23 -21.40 -14.12
CA ALA A 20 4.25 -20.41 -13.66
C ALA A 20 2.89 -21.02 -13.29
N GLY A 21 2.65 -22.32 -13.54
CA GLY A 21 1.40 -22.99 -13.23
C GLY A 21 0.25 -22.63 -14.19
N GLU A 22 -0.94 -22.39 -13.65
CA GLU A 22 -2.19 -22.20 -14.42
C GLU A 22 -2.77 -20.78 -14.28
N ASP A 23 -3.56 -20.35 -15.26
CA ASP A 23 -4.32 -19.10 -15.18
C ASP A 23 -5.49 -19.27 -14.19
N LEU A 24 -5.51 -18.44 -13.14
CA LEU A 24 -6.54 -18.48 -12.10
C LEU A 24 -7.65 -17.44 -12.29
N ARG A 25 -7.59 -16.59 -13.31
CA ARG A 25 -8.47 -15.41 -13.49
C ARG A 25 -9.96 -15.72 -13.44
N TYR A 26 -10.37 -16.88 -13.94
CA TYR A 26 -11.76 -17.34 -14.01
C TYR A 26 -12.07 -18.46 -13.03
N THR A 27 -11.23 -18.64 -12.01
CA THR A 27 -11.41 -19.66 -10.98
C THR A 27 -11.98 -19.06 -9.70
N ARG A 28 -12.51 -19.93 -8.85
CA ARG A 28 -13.01 -19.54 -7.53
C ARG A 28 -11.94 -18.90 -6.63
N VAL A 29 -10.65 -19.15 -6.88
CA VAL A 29 -9.56 -18.52 -6.11
C VAL A 29 -9.63 -16.99 -6.23
N TYR A 30 -9.83 -16.48 -7.45
CA TYR A 30 -9.97 -15.04 -7.69
C TYR A 30 -11.20 -14.46 -6.97
N ASP A 31 -12.34 -15.15 -7.06
CA ASP A 31 -13.58 -14.73 -6.42
C ASP A 31 -13.47 -14.72 -4.89
N ASP A 32 -12.86 -15.76 -4.31
CA ASP A 32 -12.68 -15.87 -2.86
C ASP A 32 -11.72 -14.78 -2.33
N ILE A 33 -10.68 -14.43 -3.08
CA ILE A 33 -9.78 -13.32 -2.70
C ILE A 33 -10.50 -11.97 -2.82
N LYS A 34 -11.18 -11.71 -3.94
CA LYS A 34 -11.98 -10.48 -4.13
C LYS A 34 -13.02 -10.32 -3.04
N GLU A 35 -13.73 -11.40 -2.70
CA GLU A 35 -14.71 -11.39 -1.63
C GLU A 35 -14.05 -11.18 -0.27
N ALA A 36 -12.88 -11.76 0.01
CA ALA A 36 -12.17 -11.45 1.25
C ALA A 36 -11.71 -9.97 1.32
N ARG A 37 -11.31 -9.37 0.19
CA ARG A 37 -10.89 -7.96 0.06
C ARG A 37 -12.02 -6.95 0.12
N ARG A 38 -13.27 -7.34 -0.17
CA ARG A 38 -14.39 -6.40 -0.24
C ARG A 38 -14.62 -5.71 1.11
N GLU A 39 -14.75 -4.40 1.05
CA GLU A 39 -15.08 -3.55 2.18
C GLU A 39 -16.26 -2.68 1.77
N ASP A 40 -17.31 -2.64 2.60
CA ASP A 40 -18.51 -1.86 2.31
C ASP A 40 -18.31 -0.41 2.76
N ASP A 41 -18.75 0.53 1.94
CA ASP A 41 -18.77 1.95 2.31
C ASP A 41 -19.84 2.21 3.38
N LEU A 42 -19.39 2.58 4.58
CA LEU A 42 -20.26 2.92 5.71
C LEU A 42 -21.20 4.08 5.40
N SER A 43 -20.80 5.02 4.53
CA SER A 43 -21.65 6.16 4.14
C SER A 43 -22.85 5.74 3.27
N ALA A 44 -22.77 4.57 2.63
CA ALA A 44 -23.81 4.02 1.78
C ALA A 44 -24.79 3.10 2.52
N LEU A 45 -24.53 2.77 3.80
CA LEU A 45 -25.33 1.81 4.57
C LEU A 45 -26.23 2.50 5.62
N SER A 46 -27.55 2.43 5.43
CA SER A 46 -28.51 2.78 6.50
C SER A 46 -28.71 1.58 7.45
N GLY A 47 -27.99 1.59 8.58
CA GLY A 47 -28.29 0.72 9.74
C GLY A 47 -27.81 -0.74 9.66
N GLY A 48 -27.03 -1.09 8.64
CA GLY A 48 -26.40 -2.42 8.51
C GLY A 48 -24.99 -2.49 9.10
N LYS A 49 -24.49 -3.71 9.37
CA LYS A 49 -23.06 -3.92 9.66
C LYS A 49 -22.31 -3.90 8.32
N ALA A 50 -21.46 -2.90 8.11
CA ALA A 50 -20.54 -2.90 6.98
C ALA A 50 -19.61 -4.11 7.05
N LYS A 51 -19.42 -4.77 5.90
CA LYS A 51 -18.37 -5.76 5.77
C LYS A 51 -17.02 -5.05 5.75
N SER A 52 -16.12 -5.44 6.65
CA SER A 52 -14.71 -5.08 6.56
C SER A 52 -13.94 -6.13 5.77
N ALA A 53 -12.83 -5.71 5.15
CA ALA A 53 -11.94 -6.65 4.49
C ALA A 53 -11.27 -7.59 5.50
N ASP A 54 -11.14 -8.87 5.15
CA ASP A 54 -10.38 -9.85 5.93
C ASP A 54 -8.97 -10.01 5.34
N TRP A 55 -8.08 -9.07 5.68
CA TRP A 55 -6.71 -9.04 5.18
C TRP A 55 -5.89 -10.28 5.54
N ASN A 56 -6.27 -11.01 6.61
CA ASN A 56 -5.63 -12.27 6.95
C ASN A 56 -6.06 -13.40 6.01
N LYS A 57 -7.33 -13.44 5.62
CA LYS A 57 -7.82 -14.37 4.60
C LYS A 57 -7.25 -14.04 3.22
N VAL A 58 -7.18 -12.76 2.85
CA VAL A 58 -6.54 -12.32 1.59
C VAL A 58 -5.09 -12.79 1.53
N PHE A 59 -4.32 -12.57 2.60
CA PHE A 59 -2.93 -13.03 2.70
C PHE A 59 -2.84 -14.55 2.49
N LYS A 60 -3.60 -15.34 3.25
CA LYS A 60 -3.55 -16.82 3.19
C LYS A 60 -3.91 -17.36 1.80
N LEU A 61 -5.00 -16.88 1.22
CA LEU A 61 -5.45 -17.33 -0.10
C LEU A 61 -4.45 -16.95 -1.20
N SER A 62 -3.87 -15.74 -1.12
CA SER A 62 -2.92 -15.26 -2.13
C SER A 62 -1.59 -16.00 -2.04
N VAL A 63 -1.07 -16.23 -0.83
CA VAL A 63 0.15 -17.04 -0.61
C VAL A 63 -0.08 -18.46 -1.12
N GLU A 64 -1.18 -19.11 -0.75
CA GLU A 64 -1.47 -20.46 -1.19
C GLU A 64 -1.57 -20.57 -2.72
N ALA A 65 -2.20 -19.58 -3.37
CA ALA A 65 -2.28 -19.53 -4.82
C ALA A 65 -0.90 -19.34 -5.48
N LEU A 66 -0.09 -18.41 -4.97
CA LEU A 66 1.24 -18.10 -5.51
C LEU A 66 2.24 -19.24 -5.33
N GLU A 67 2.20 -19.91 -4.17
CA GLU A 67 3.09 -21.04 -3.87
C GLU A 67 2.73 -22.30 -4.66
N LYS A 68 1.44 -22.59 -4.83
CA LYS A 68 1.00 -23.93 -5.26
C LYS A 68 0.37 -24.01 -6.63
N LYS A 69 -0.10 -22.90 -7.18
CA LYS A 69 -0.98 -22.93 -8.37
C LYS A 69 -0.54 -22.02 -9.49
N SER A 70 -0.16 -20.78 -9.20
CA SER A 70 0.03 -19.78 -10.25
C SER A 70 1.00 -18.68 -9.86
N LYS A 71 1.90 -18.32 -10.77
CA LYS A 71 2.66 -17.06 -10.69
C LYS A 71 1.83 -15.99 -11.40
N ASP A 72 1.17 -15.16 -10.60
CA ASP A 72 0.12 -14.25 -11.07
C ASP A 72 0.29 -12.85 -10.45
N LEU A 73 0.40 -11.83 -11.30
CA LEU A 73 0.61 -10.45 -10.88
C LEU A 73 -0.58 -9.85 -10.14
N GLN A 74 -1.82 -10.20 -10.53
CA GLN A 74 -3.00 -9.67 -9.88
C GLN A 74 -3.14 -10.24 -8.47
N ILE A 75 -2.87 -11.53 -8.29
CA ILE A 75 -2.83 -12.16 -6.97
C ILE A 75 -1.67 -11.59 -6.14
N ALA A 76 -0.50 -11.35 -6.74
CA ALA A 76 0.60 -10.66 -6.07
C ALA A 76 0.21 -9.25 -5.61
N ALA A 77 -0.59 -8.50 -6.39
CA ALA A 77 -1.10 -7.20 -5.99
C ALA A 77 -2.09 -7.24 -4.82
N TRP A 78 -2.92 -8.28 -4.77
CA TRP A 78 -3.81 -8.51 -3.63
C TRP A 78 -3.06 -8.95 -2.37
N LEU A 79 -2.04 -9.79 -2.53
CA LEU A 79 -1.12 -10.11 -1.45
C LEU A 79 -0.45 -8.83 -0.93
N ALA A 80 0.05 -7.98 -1.83
CA ALA A 80 0.72 -6.74 -1.49
C ALA A 80 -0.19 -5.78 -0.71
N GLU A 81 -1.44 -5.61 -1.13
CA GLU A 81 -2.41 -4.81 -0.39
C GLU A 81 -2.59 -5.36 1.03
N SER A 82 -2.75 -6.68 1.17
CA SER A 82 -2.91 -7.30 2.49
C SER A 82 -1.68 -7.11 3.39
N LEU A 83 -0.48 -7.20 2.83
CA LEU A 83 0.78 -7.01 3.54
C LEU A 83 0.97 -5.56 3.96
N ILE A 84 0.67 -4.59 3.08
CA ILE A 84 0.75 -3.17 3.41
C ILE A 84 -0.25 -2.83 4.52
N ARG A 85 -1.47 -3.36 4.44
CA ARG A 85 -2.52 -3.12 5.42
C ARG A 85 -2.22 -3.74 6.79
N THR A 86 -1.47 -4.84 6.88
CA THR A 86 -1.17 -5.50 8.17
C THR A 86 0.24 -5.29 8.68
N GLU A 87 1.23 -5.08 7.81
CA GLU A 87 2.66 -4.97 8.13
C GLU A 87 3.27 -3.62 7.72
N GLY A 88 2.48 -2.69 7.16
CA GLY A 88 2.94 -1.34 6.80
C GLY A 88 4.08 -1.34 5.78
N PHE A 89 5.12 -0.53 6.02
CA PHE A 89 6.25 -0.38 5.10
C PHE A 89 7.07 -1.66 4.93
N ASN A 90 7.15 -2.52 5.95
CA ASN A 90 7.79 -3.82 5.78
C ASN A 90 7.03 -4.69 4.77
N GLY A 91 5.69 -4.66 4.83
CA GLY A 91 4.84 -5.31 3.84
C GLY A 91 5.02 -4.77 2.42
N LEU A 92 5.19 -3.44 2.27
CA LEU A 92 5.50 -2.82 0.98
C LEU A 92 6.84 -3.32 0.41
N SER A 93 7.91 -3.27 1.21
CA SER A 93 9.26 -3.70 0.79
C SER A 93 9.27 -5.17 0.32
N ILE A 94 8.64 -6.06 1.08
CA ILE A 94 8.48 -7.47 0.71
C ILE A 94 7.73 -7.60 -0.62
N SER A 95 6.62 -6.88 -0.78
CA SER A 95 5.79 -6.96 -1.97
C SER A 95 6.53 -6.52 -3.23
N LEU A 96 7.26 -5.41 -3.17
CA LEU A 96 8.07 -4.91 -4.28
C LEU A 96 9.14 -5.93 -4.72
N ARG A 97 9.75 -6.65 -3.77
CA ARG A 97 10.69 -7.75 -4.06
C ARG A 97 10.00 -8.93 -4.73
N ILE A 98 8.79 -9.30 -4.29
CA ILE A 98 8.01 -10.37 -4.93
C ILE A 98 7.69 -10.00 -6.38
N PHE A 99 7.18 -8.79 -6.62
CA PHE A 99 6.89 -8.30 -7.96
C PHE A 99 8.12 -8.29 -8.86
N THR A 100 9.23 -7.75 -8.37
CA THR A 100 10.51 -7.73 -9.08
C THR A 100 10.93 -9.14 -9.51
N SER A 101 10.90 -10.10 -8.58
CA SER A 101 11.27 -11.48 -8.89
C SER A 101 10.27 -12.15 -9.85
N LEU A 102 8.96 -11.95 -9.70
CA LEU A 102 7.96 -12.47 -10.63
C LEU A 102 8.19 -11.96 -12.05
N LEU A 103 8.37 -10.65 -12.21
CA LEU A 103 8.64 -10.04 -13.52
C LEU A 103 9.98 -10.48 -14.10
N ARG A 104 11.01 -10.66 -13.27
CA ARG A 104 12.33 -11.10 -13.73
C ARG A 104 12.34 -12.57 -14.13
N ASP A 105 11.86 -13.44 -13.26
CA ASP A 105 12.09 -14.88 -13.30
C ASP A 105 10.99 -15.63 -14.08
N TYR A 106 9.78 -15.06 -14.17
CA TYR A 106 8.63 -15.69 -14.82
C TYR A 106 8.10 -14.91 -16.02
N TRP A 107 8.79 -13.89 -16.52
CA TRP A 107 8.29 -12.99 -17.58
C TRP A 107 7.56 -13.71 -18.74
N GLU A 108 8.13 -14.79 -19.27
CA GLU A 108 7.58 -15.48 -20.43
C GLU A 108 6.25 -16.20 -20.15
N ASN A 109 6.02 -16.63 -18.91
CA ASN A 109 4.87 -17.46 -18.54
C ASN A 109 4.03 -16.91 -17.37
N LEU A 110 4.38 -15.73 -16.85
CA LEU A 110 3.68 -15.03 -15.78
C LEU A 110 2.26 -14.67 -16.21
N TYR A 111 1.29 -14.87 -15.31
CA TYR A 111 -0.09 -14.48 -15.55
C TYR A 111 -0.36 -13.03 -15.09
N PRO A 112 -1.16 -12.25 -15.84
CA PRO A 112 -1.73 -12.57 -17.15
C PRO A 112 -0.66 -12.72 -18.25
N LEU A 113 -0.89 -13.67 -19.17
CA LEU A 113 0.03 -13.94 -20.29
C LEU A 113 0.07 -12.76 -21.26
N ILE A 114 1.20 -12.64 -21.96
CA ILE A 114 1.32 -11.74 -23.12
C ILE A 114 0.67 -12.46 -24.31
N GLU A 115 -0.33 -11.83 -24.91
CA GLU A 115 -1.03 -12.35 -26.08
C GLU A 115 -0.63 -11.50 -27.30
N GLU A 116 0.00 -12.12 -28.31
CA GLU A 116 0.43 -11.43 -29.55
C GLU A 116 1.32 -10.18 -29.35
N GLY A 117 2.03 -10.11 -28.22
CA GLY A 117 2.88 -8.96 -27.86
C GLY A 117 2.15 -7.84 -27.13
N ASP A 118 0.84 -7.98 -26.89
CA ASP A 118 0.04 -7.04 -26.11
C ASP A 118 0.33 -7.17 -24.61
N LEU A 119 0.69 -6.05 -23.98
CA LEU A 119 1.03 -5.96 -22.57
C LEU A 119 -0.12 -5.46 -21.70
N ASP A 120 -1.25 -5.05 -22.27
CA ASP A 120 -2.35 -4.36 -21.56
C ASP A 120 -2.85 -5.17 -20.35
N TYR A 121 -3.08 -6.47 -20.52
CA TYR A 121 -3.52 -7.32 -19.40
C TYR A 121 -2.47 -7.45 -18.30
N ARG A 122 -1.19 -7.35 -18.64
CA ARG A 122 -0.09 -7.42 -17.67
C ARG A 122 0.18 -6.08 -16.99
N ILE A 123 -0.15 -4.98 -17.67
CA ILE A 123 -0.13 -3.61 -17.13
C ILE A 123 -1.25 -3.43 -16.11
N GLY A 124 -2.44 -3.99 -16.34
CA GLY A 124 -3.60 -3.82 -15.45
C GLY A 124 -3.33 -4.06 -13.95
N PRO A 125 -2.66 -5.16 -13.54
CA PRO A 125 -2.25 -5.34 -12.13
C PRO A 125 -1.34 -4.25 -11.58
N LEU A 126 -0.46 -3.67 -12.41
CA LEU A 126 0.43 -2.57 -12.02
C LEU A 126 -0.33 -1.25 -11.88
N GLU A 127 -1.32 -0.99 -12.76
CA GLU A 127 -2.22 0.15 -12.62
C GLU A 127 -3.08 0.02 -11.36
N PHE A 128 -3.59 -1.18 -11.06
CA PHE A 128 -4.25 -1.46 -9.78
C PHE A 128 -3.35 -1.11 -8.60
N MET A 129 -2.04 -1.40 -8.68
CA MET A 129 -1.11 -1.03 -7.63
C MET A 129 -1.01 0.48 -7.45
N ASN A 130 -0.86 1.22 -8.54
CA ASN A 130 -0.80 2.68 -8.53
C ASN A 130 -2.05 3.31 -7.88
N GLU A 131 -3.23 2.74 -8.11
CA GLU A 131 -4.47 3.26 -7.54
C GLU A 131 -4.68 2.85 -6.08
N LYS A 132 -4.49 1.56 -5.76
CA LYS A 132 -4.90 1.00 -4.46
C LYS A 132 -3.76 0.94 -3.45
N LEU A 133 -2.56 0.61 -3.88
CA LEU A 133 -1.42 0.52 -2.96
C LEU A 133 -0.94 1.91 -2.58
N SER A 134 -0.92 2.90 -3.48
CA SER A 134 -0.55 4.28 -3.14
C SER A 134 -1.42 4.85 -2.00
N LEU A 135 -2.74 4.62 -2.07
CA LEU A 135 -3.68 4.98 -1.01
C LEU A 135 -3.36 4.24 0.29
N SER A 136 -3.14 2.92 0.22
CA SER A 136 -2.81 2.09 1.39
C SER A 136 -1.51 2.53 2.06
N ILE A 137 -0.50 2.93 1.28
CA ILE A 137 0.80 3.44 1.77
C ILE A 137 0.60 4.76 2.54
N LYS A 138 -0.22 5.68 2.02
CA LYS A 138 -0.52 6.97 2.69
C LYS A 138 -1.33 6.81 3.99
N HIS A 139 -1.93 5.65 4.20
CA HIS A 139 -2.59 5.28 5.46
C HIS A 139 -1.64 4.64 6.49
N ILE A 140 -0.40 4.28 6.13
CA ILE A 140 0.54 3.71 7.09
C ILE A 140 0.90 4.76 8.16
N PRO A 141 0.81 4.44 9.46
CA PRO A 141 1.24 5.34 10.53
C PRO A 141 2.71 5.74 10.40
N ILE A 142 2.99 7.03 10.56
CA ILE A 142 4.34 7.62 10.61
C ILE A 142 4.67 8.22 11.98
N THR A 143 3.74 8.12 12.94
CA THR A 143 4.00 8.36 14.37
C THR A 143 3.79 7.07 15.16
N ASN A 144 4.43 6.96 16.32
CA ASN A 144 4.44 5.74 17.12
C ASN A 144 3.02 5.40 17.63
N THR A 145 2.45 4.28 17.17
CA THR A 145 1.10 3.83 17.53
C THR A 145 0.95 3.37 18.98
N GLY A 146 2.05 3.13 19.69
CA GLY A 146 2.06 2.74 21.10
C GLY A 146 1.95 3.91 22.07
N THR A 147 2.30 5.13 21.62
CA THR A 147 2.29 6.36 22.43
C THR A 147 1.41 7.46 21.85
N THR A 148 0.98 7.30 20.60
CA THR A 148 0.15 8.28 19.87
C THR A 148 -1.00 7.57 19.15
N PRO A 149 -1.99 8.30 18.61
CA PRO A 149 -3.02 7.72 17.76
C PRO A 149 -2.49 7.06 16.46
N GLY A 150 -1.21 7.24 16.11
CA GLY A 150 -0.62 6.67 14.90
C GLY A 150 -1.01 7.43 13.64
N TYR A 151 -0.64 8.71 13.57
CA TYR A 151 -0.97 9.55 12.42
C TYR A 151 -0.22 9.12 11.17
N SER A 152 -0.92 9.06 10.04
CA SER A 152 -0.37 8.72 8.73
C SER A 152 -0.05 9.98 7.92
N TRP A 153 0.39 9.79 6.67
CA TRP A 153 0.61 10.89 5.73
C TRP A 153 -0.63 11.78 5.54
N PHE A 154 -1.84 11.20 5.48
CA PHE A 154 -3.07 11.99 5.38
C PHE A 154 -3.29 12.92 6.57
N LYS A 155 -2.95 12.47 7.78
CA LYS A 155 -3.04 13.29 8.98
C LYS A 155 -1.95 14.35 9.04
N TRP A 156 -0.76 14.05 8.51
CA TRP A 156 0.24 15.08 8.28
C TRP A 156 -0.27 16.15 7.30
N ASP A 157 -0.77 15.76 6.13
CA ASP A 157 -1.29 16.68 5.11
C ASP A 157 -2.44 17.54 5.65
N GLU A 158 -3.41 16.92 6.31
CA GLU A 158 -4.50 17.60 7.02
C GLU A 158 -3.96 18.64 8.01
N SER A 159 -2.95 18.28 8.80
CA SER A 159 -2.33 19.20 9.76
C SER A 159 -1.63 20.39 9.11
N ARG A 160 -1.10 20.24 7.89
CA ARG A 160 -0.49 21.35 7.13
C ARG A 160 -1.53 22.28 6.53
N VAL A 161 -2.70 21.76 6.19
CA VAL A 161 -3.84 22.58 5.75
C VAL A 161 -4.39 23.41 6.91
N VAL A 162 -4.50 22.83 8.11
CA VAL A 162 -4.93 23.59 9.32
C VAL A 162 -3.86 24.60 9.76
N GLY A 163 -2.60 24.24 9.63
CA GLY A 163 -1.46 25.11 9.93
C GLY A 163 -1.19 25.30 11.42
N TYR A 164 -0.24 26.19 11.72
CA TYR A 164 0.13 26.53 13.10
C TYR A 164 -0.65 27.75 13.59
N GLU A 165 -0.88 27.83 14.90
CA GLU A 165 -1.43 29.03 15.56
C GLU A 165 -0.57 30.26 15.28
N LYS A 166 0.77 30.12 15.28
CA LYS A 166 1.69 31.22 14.96
C LYS A 166 1.52 31.78 13.55
N ASP A 167 0.98 31.00 12.60
CA ASP A 167 0.81 31.42 11.22
C ASP A 167 -0.42 32.33 11.05
N THR A 168 -1.26 32.40 12.08
CA THR A 168 -2.37 33.35 12.18
C THR A 168 -1.88 34.77 12.46
N LEU A 169 -0.61 34.97 12.82
CA LEU A 169 -0.05 36.30 13.04
C LEU A 169 0.25 37.02 11.71
N ASN A 170 0.10 38.34 11.72
CA ASN A 170 0.50 39.21 10.62
C ASN A 170 1.97 39.68 10.79
N SER A 171 2.47 40.50 9.86
CA SER A 171 3.85 41.01 9.88
C SER A 171 4.21 41.85 11.11
N PHE A 172 3.21 42.33 11.86
CA PHE A 172 3.38 43.13 13.07
C PHE A 172 3.24 42.29 14.35
N GLY A 173 2.92 41.00 14.24
CA GLY A 173 2.74 40.10 15.38
C GLY A 173 1.32 40.12 15.97
N ASP A 174 0.38 40.85 15.37
CA ASP A 174 -1.03 40.81 15.76
C ASP A 174 -1.74 39.64 15.06
N VAL A 175 -2.78 39.10 15.70
CA VAL A 175 -3.61 38.03 15.14
C VAL A 175 -4.41 38.56 13.93
N ASP A 176 -4.22 37.92 12.79
CA ASP A 176 -5.07 38.07 11.62
C ASP A 176 -6.37 37.28 11.85
N MET A 177 -7.46 38.01 12.11
CA MET A 177 -8.76 37.42 12.43
C MET A 177 -9.31 36.53 11.31
N ASN A 178 -8.96 36.78 10.03
CA ASN A 178 -9.43 35.94 8.93
C ASN A 178 -8.71 34.59 8.94
N LYS A 179 -7.38 34.59 9.12
CA LYS A 179 -6.60 33.36 9.24
C LYS A 179 -7.01 32.57 10.48
N LYS A 180 -7.22 33.26 11.61
CA LYS A 180 -7.66 32.62 12.85
C LYS A 180 -9.03 31.99 12.71
N ALA A 181 -9.99 32.69 12.10
CA ALA A 181 -11.32 32.15 11.84
C ALA A 181 -11.27 30.91 10.94
N GLN A 182 -10.52 30.95 9.83
CA GLN A 182 -10.35 29.78 8.95
C GLN A 182 -9.75 28.57 9.68
N ARG A 183 -8.72 28.81 10.51
CA ARG A 183 -8.10 27.78 11.33
C ARG A 183 -9.10 27.20 12.34
N ASP A 184 -9.85 28.05 13.03
CA ASP A 184 -10.85 27.63 14.04
C ASP A 184 -12.01 26.84 13.43
N ASP A 185 -12.45 27.22 12.23
CA ASP A 185 -13.48 26.49 11.50
C ASP A 185 -13.01 25.05 11.21
N LEU A 186 -11.78 24.87 10.72
CA LEU A 186 -11.21 23.54 10.46
C LEU A 186 -11.05 22.71 11.74
N ILE A 187 -10.62 23.32 12.85
CA ILE A 187 -10.57 22.64 14.15
C ILE A 187 -11.98 22.18 14.58
N SER A 188 -12.99 23.03 14.37
CA SER A 188 -14.38 22.72 14.74
C SER A 188 -14.96 21.54 13.95
N GLU A 189 -14.44 21.29 12.74
CA GLU A 189 -14.72 20.10 11.93
C GLU A 189 -13.95 18.85 12.41
N GLY A 190 -13.10 18.97 13.44
CA GLY A 190 -12.31 17.88 14.01
C GLY A 190 -11.01 17.59 13.25
N LYS A 191 -10.52 18.51 12.41
CA LYS A 191 -9.25 18.34 11.70
C LYS A 191 -8.06 18.53 12.64
N LEU A 192 -7.02 17.74 12.42
CA LEU A 192 -5.80 17.74 13.20
C LEU A 192 -5.00 19.04 12.96
N THR A 193 -4.47 19.63 14.02
CA THR A 193 -3.60 20.82 13.92
C THR A 193 -2.13 20.44 13.69
N ALA A 194 -1.33 21.37 13.15
CA ALA A 194 0.11 21.16 12.99
C ALA A 194 0.82 20.90 14.33
N GLU A 195 0.41 21.60 15.40
CA GLU A 195 0.94 21.38 16.75
C GLU A 195 0.64 19.99 17.29
N GLU A 196 -0.57 19.47 17.09
CA GLU A 196 -0.94 18.12 17.56
C GLU A 196 -0.15 17.04 16.80
N PHE A 197 0.04 17.22 15.49
CA PHE A 197 0.87 16.31 14.71
C PHE A 197 2.33 16.35 15.19
N ASP A 198 2.92 17.55 15.33
CA ASP A 198 4.31 17.71 15.78
C ASP A 198 4.50 17.18 17.22
N SER A 199 3.48 17.32 18.07
CA SER A 199 3.48 16.71 19.41
C SER A 199 3.50 15.19 19.34
N ALA A 200 2.74 14.57 18.43
CA ALA A 200 2.79 13.12 18.22
C ALA A 200 4.15 12.66 17.69
N VAL A 201 4.79 13.44 16.81
CA VAL A 201 6.18 13.20 16.39
C VAL A 201 7.12 13.25 17.60
N GLY A 202 7.01 14.27 18.45
CA GLY A 202 7.84 14.41 19.66
C GLY A 202 7.62 13.31 20.70
N GLN A 203 6.45 12.66 20.70
CA GLN A 203 6.12 11.51 21.56
C GLN A 203 6.50 10.16 20.93
N SER A 204 6.98 10.15 19.70
CA SER A 204 7.45 8.94 19.03
C SER A 204 8.87 8.61 19.51
N SER A 205 9.06 7.39 20.04
CA SER A 205 10.36 6.96 20.54
C SER A 205 11.44 6.92 19.45
N GLU A 206 12.70 7.14 19.84
CA GLU A 206 13.86 7.04 18.95
C GLU A 206 13.90 5.69 18.22
N VAL A 207 13.72 4.59 18.95
CA VAL A 207 13.66 3.22 18.38
C VAL A 207 12.59 3.08 17.30
N PHE A 208 11.41 3.70 17.48
CA PHE A 208 10.36 3.68 16.46
C PHE A 208 10.80 4.47 15.22
N CYS A 209 11.36 5.66 15.41
CA CYS A 209 11.83 6.51 14.31
C CYS A 209 12.97 5.84 13.51
N GLU A 210 13.91 5.18 14.20
CA GLU A 210 14.99 4.41 13.57
C GLU A 210 14.43 3.25 12.74
N SER A 211 13.52 2.46 13.33
CA SER A 211 12.87 1.34 12.64
C SER A 211 12.08 1.82 11.41
N LEU A 212 11.34 2.92 11.55
CA LEU A 212 10.57 3.52 10.44
C LEU A 212 11.51 4.00 9.32
N ALA A 213 12.60 4.68 9.66
CA ALA A 213 13.60 5.14 8.69
C ALA A 213 14.25 3.97 7.94
N GLU A 214 14.56 2.87 8.64
CA GLU A 214 15.09 1.65 8.03
C GLU A 214 14.06 1.01 7.08
N SER A 215 12.80 0.87 7.50
CA SER A 215 11.72 0.35 6.64
C SER A 215 11.53 1.20 5.39
N LEU A 216 11.56 2.53 5.51
CA LEU A 216 11.44 3.45 4.36
C LEU A 216 12.63 3.34 3.41
N LYS A 217 13.85 3.18 3.94
CA LYS A 217 15.05 2.95 3.14
C LYS A 217 14.94 1.64 2.34
N MET A 218 14.53 0.55 3.00
CA MET A 218 14.30 -0.74 2.32
C MET A 218 13.23 -0.63 1.23
N CYS A 219 12.14 0.12 1.47
CA CYS A 219 11.12 0.36 0.46
C CYS A 219 11.68 1.13 -0.75
N SER A 220 12.48 2.17 -0.51
CA SER A 220 13.08 2.99 -1.57
C SER A 220 14.04 2.17 -2.45
N GLU A 221 14.88 1.34 -1.81
CA GLU A 221 15.79 0.44 -2.52
C GLU A 221 15.03 -0.61 -3.34
N ALA A 222 14.02 -1.25 -2.74
CA ALA A 222 13.19 -2.24 -3.44
C ALA A 222 12.38 -1.61 -4.58
N PHE A 223 11.86 -0.40 -4.39
CA PHE A 223 11.12 0.34 -5.40
C PHE A 223 12.00 0.67 -6.59
N ARG A 224 13.24 1.14 -6.36
CA ARG A 224 14.17 1.42 -7.46
C ARG A 224 14.45 0.18 -8.31
N THR A 225 14.69 -0.98 -7.68
CA THR A 225 14.92 -2.22 -8.44
C THR A 225 13.67 -2.65 -9.20
N PHE A 226 12.48 -2.46 -8.62
CA PHE A 226 11.21 -2.74 -9.26
C PHE A 226 10.95 -1.83 -10.47
N ASP A 227 11.20 -0.54 -10.33
CA ASP A 227 11.08 0.48 -11.38
C ASP A 227 12.01 0.17 -12.56
N GLU A 228 13.30 -0.07 -12.27
CA GLU A 228 14.28 -0.50 -13.28
C GLU A 228 13.87 -1.82 -13.99
N THR A 229 13.20 -2.73 -13.27
CA THR A 229 12.69 -3.99 -13.84
C THR A 229 11.48 -3.75 -14.74
N ILE A 230 10.57 -2.85 -14.36
CA ILE A 230 9.42 -2.48 -15.19
C ILE A 230 9.91 -1.82 -16.48
N ASP A 231 10.79 -0.83 -16.39
CA ASP A 231 11.36 -0.16 -17.56
C ASP A 231 12.02 -1.17 -18.51
N GLY A 232 12.80 -2.11 -17.97
CA GLY A 232 13.48 -3.12 -18.76
C GLY A 232 12.55 -4.15 -19.42
N LYS A 233 11.41 -4.49 -18.79
CA LYS A 233 10.49 -5.52 -19.27
C LYS A 233 9.40 -4.98 -20.20
N PHE A 234 8.86 -3.81 -19.88
CA PHE A 234 7.75 -3.20 -20.60
C PHE A 234 8.22 -2.16 -21.64
N GLY A 235 9.45 -1.65 -21.54
CA GLY A 235 9.99 -0.72 -22.52
C GLY A 235 9.16 0.55 -22.63
N SER A 236 8.73 0.91 -23.86
CA SER A 236 7.90 2.10 -24.10
C SER A 236 6.51 2.03 -23.47
N ASP A 237 6.04 0.83 -23.16
CA ASP A 237 4.70 0.58 -22.59
C ASP A 237 4.74 0.49 -21.06
N ALA A 238 5.89 0.79 -20.44
CA ALA A 238 6.04 0.79 -18.99
C ALA A 238 5.03 1.75 -18.32
N PRO A 239 4.20 1.25 -17.38
CA PRO A 239 3.30 2.13 -16.64
C PRO A 239 4.11 3.04 -15.73
N ARG A 240 3.70 4.30 -15.61
CA ARG A 240 4.30 5.21 -14.64
C ARG A 240 3.91 4.80 -13.24
N LEU A 241 4.89 4.47 -12.40
CA LEU A 241 4.65 4.19 -10.99
C LEU A 241 4.38 5.50 -10.24
N ALA A 242 3.30 5.51 -9.44
CA ALA A 242 2.77 6.69 -8.75
C ALA A 242 3.21 6.83 -7.28
#